data_AF-A0A965CBP7-F1
#
_entry.id   AF-A0A965CBP7-F1
#
_cell.length_a   1.000
_cell.length_b   1.000
_cell.length_c   1.000
_cell.angle_alpha   90.00
_cell.angle_beta   90.00
_cell.angle_gamma   90.00
#
_symmetry.space_group_name_H-M   'P 1'
#
loop_
_entity.id
_entity.type
_entity.pdbx_description
1 polymer ?
#
loop_
_entity_poly.entity_id
_entity_poly.type
_entity_poly.pdbx_seq_one_letter_code
_entity_poly.pdbx_strand_id
1 'polypeptide(L)' 'SLQISQRALAKLVGISTRDVCHIEQGKANPTLTTQVKLLSALGLTLAIEAK' A
#
# COMPACT_ATOMS: atom_id res chain seq x y z
N SER A 1 14.03 1.80 7.28
CA SER A 1 13.08 1.09 6.40
C SER A 1 12.16 0.25 7.26
N LEU A 2 10.86 0.25 6.96
CA LEU A 2 9.92 -0.72 7.55
C LEU A 2 10.43 -2.11 7.12
N GLN A 3 10.73 -2.99 8.07
CA GLN A 3 11.44 -4.25 7.83
C GLN A 3 10.52 -5.34 7.21
N ILE A 4 9.79 -4.99 6.15
CA ILE A 4 8.85 -5.86 5.46
C ILE A 4 9.18 -5.90 3.96
N SER A 5 9.21 -7.09 3.38
CA SER A 5 9.39 -7.23 1.93
C SER A 5 8.09 -6.92 1.18
N GLN A 6 8.18 -6.47 -0.07
CA GLN A 6 7.01 -6.30 -0.94
C GLN A 6 6.15 -7.56 -1.03
N ARG A 7 6.78 -8.75 -1.02
CA ARG A 7 6.07 -10.05 -1.03
C ARG A 7 5.27 -10.27 0.25
N ALA A 8 5.85 -9.95 1.40
CA ALA A 8 5.19 -10.06 2.69
C ALA A 8 4.03 -9.06 2.81
N LEU A 9 4.23 -7.81 2.38
CA LEU A 9 3.20 -6.78 2.34
C LEU A 9 2.04 -7.17 1.41
N ALA A 10 2.36 -7.63 0.20
CA ALA A 10 1.37 -8.12 -0.76
C ALA A 10 0.50 -9.25 -0.18
N LYS A 11 1.14 -10.22 0.50
CA LYS A 11 0.45 -11.32 1.19
C LYS A 11 -0.44 -10.81 2.32
N LEU A 12 0.04 -9.85 3.12
CA LEU A 12 -0.70 -9.28 4.24
C LEU A 12 -1.94 -8.51 3.78
N VAL A 13 -1.83 -7.78 2.67
CA VAL A 13 -2.89 -6.91 2.12
C VAL A 13 -3.85 -7.67 1.19
N GLY A 14 -3.43 -8.83 0.67
CA GLY A 14 -4.21 -9.64 -0.26
C GLY A 14 -4.19 -9.10 -1.69
N ILE A 15 -3.05 -8.57 -2.15
CA ILE A 15 -2.83 -8.10 -3.53
C ILE A 15 -1.59 -8.76 -4.13
N SER A 16 -1.34 -8.57 -5.43
CA SER A 16 -0.15 -9.15 -6.05
C SER A 16 1.11 -8.37 -5.68
N THR A 17 2.26 -9.05 -5.61
CA THR A 17 3.57 -8.38 -5.44
C THR A 17 3.88 -7.44 -6.60
N ARG A 18 3.36 -7.72 -7.81
CA ARG A 18 3.46 -6.83 -8.97
C ARG A 18 2.74 -5.51 -8.70
N ASP A 19 1.55 -5.55 -8.13
CA ASP A 19 0.78 -4.34 -7.82
C ASP A 19 1.51 -3.49 -6.79
N VAL A 20 2.06 -4.09 -5.72
CA VAL A 20 2.90 -3.37 -4.74
C VAL A 20 4.07 -2.67 -5.45
N CYS A 21 4.82 -3.40 -6.28
CA CYS A 21 5.95 -2.84 -7.03
C CYS A 21 5.52 -1.71 -7.98
N HIS A 22 4.41 -1.85 -8.69
CA HIS A 22 3.91 -0.80 -9.58
C HIS A 22 3.42 0.43 -8.81
N ILE A 23 2.75 0.24 -7.66
CA ILE A 23 2.31 1.34 -6.79
C ILE A 23 3.52 2.15 -6.31
N GLU A 24 4.57 1.48 -5.80
CA GLU A 24 5.79 2.14 -5.33
C GLU A 24 6.55 2.88 -6.45
N GLN A 25 6.46 2.39 -7.70
CA GLN A 25 7.04 3.03 -8.87
C GLN A 25 6.15 4.12 -9.50
N GLY A 26 4.95 4.38 -8.95
CA GLY A 26 3.98 5.31 -9.55
C GLY A 26 3.36 4.84 -10.86
N LYS A 27 3.47 3.54 -11.19
CA LYS A 27 2.94 2.91 -12.42
C LYS A 27 1.53 2.36 -12.27
N ALA A 28 0.93 2.46 -11.09
CA ALA A 28 -0.43 2.03 -10.81
C ALA A 28 -1.21 3.13 -10.09
N ASN A 29 -2.52 3.19 -10.34
CA ASN A 29 -3.45 4.04 -9.60
C ASN A 29 -4.36 3.17 -8.70
N PRO A 30 -3.94 2.86 -7.46
CA PRO A 30 -4.70 2.02 -6.56
C PRO A 30 -5.98 2.72 -6.07
N THR A 31 -7.04 1.94 -5.84
CA THR A 31 -8.26 2.46 -5.20
C THR A 31 -7.95 2.99 -3.79
N LEU A 32 -8.79 3.89 -3.29
CA LEU A 32 -8.68 4.38 -1.90
C LEU A 32 -8.65 3.22 -0.90
N THR A 33 -9.48 2.20 -1.12
CA THR A 33 -9.50 0.98 -0.30
C THR A 33 -8.15 0.27 -0.28
N THR A 34 -7.50 0.12 -1.45
CA THR A 34 -6.17 -0.50 -1.52
C THR A 34 -5.11 0.37 -0.83
N GLN A 35 -5.18 1.69 -0.98
CA GLN A 35 -4.29 2.62 -0.28
C GLN A 35 -4.43 2.49 1.24
N VAL A 36 -5.67 2.50 1.75
CA VAL A 36 -5.95 2.35 3.19
C VAL A 36 -5.43 1.01 3.72
N LYS A 37 -5.64 -0.10 2.98
CA LYS A 37 -5.12 -1.42 3.40
C LYS A 37 -3.59 -1.45 3.47
N LEU A 38 -2.92 -0.89 2.47
CA LEU A 38 -1.45 -0.79 2.45
C LEU A 38 -0.92 0.04 3.62
N LEU A 39 -1.49 1.23 3.84
CA LEU A 39 -1.07 2.12 4.92
C LEU A 39 -1.32 1.48 6.29
N SER A 40 -2.49 0.89 6.50
CA SER A 40 -2.82 0.20 7.75
C SER A 40 -1.86 -0.96 8.05
N ALA A 41 -1.53 -1.76 7.04
CA ALA A 41 -0.57 -2.86 7.15
C ALA A 41 0.85 -2.39 7.52
N LEU A 42 1.17 -1.12 7.25
CA LEU A 42 2.43 -0.46 7.58
C LEU A 42 2.36 0.34 8.90
N GLY A 43 1.23 0.30 9.61
CA GLY A 43 1.01 1.07 10.84
C GLY A 43 0.80 2.58 10.59
N LEU A 44 0.37 2.95 9.39
CA LEU A 44 0.12 4.33 8.97
C LEU A 44 -1.38 4.59 8.81
N THR A 45 -1.76 5.86 8.97
CA THR A 45 -3.14 6.33 8.78
C THR A 45 -3.21 7.35 7.65
N LEU A 46 -4.25 7.25 6.82
CA LEU A 46 -4.57 8.25 5.81
C LEU A 46 -5.51 9.30 6.41
N ALA A 47 -5.16 10.58 6.30
CA ALA A 47 -6.01 11.70 6.69
C ALA A 47 -6.31 12.56 5.46
N ILE A 48 -7.53 13.09 5.39
CA ILE A 48 -7.96 14.03 4.36
C ILE A 48 -8.32 15.33 5.08
N GLU A 49 -7.60 16.40 4.75
CA GLU A 49 -7.93 17.75 5.20
C GLU A 49 -8.45 18.55 4.02
N ALA A 50 -9.68 19.07 4.17
CA ALA A 50 -10.19 20.09 3.27
C ALA A 50 -9.74 21.47 3.78
N LYS A 51 -9.41 22.37 2.85
CA LYS A 51 -9.15 23.78 3.17
C LYS A 51 -10.44 24.52 3.47
#